data_AF-A0A131YBM5-F1
#
_entry.id   AF-A0A131YBM5-F1
#
_cell.length_a   1.000
_cell.length_b   1.000
_cell.length_c   1.000
_cell.angle_alpha   90.00
_cell.angle_beta   90.00
_cell.angle_gamma   90.00
#
_symmetry.space_group_name_H-M   'P 1'
#
loop_
_entity.id
_entity.type
_entity.pdbx_description
1 polymer ?
#
loop_
_entity_poly.entity_id
_entity_poly.type
_entity_poly.pdbx_seq_one_letter_code
_entity_poly.pdbx_strand_id
1 'polypeptide(L)'
;MKRLPKKTGSIITDWYDAEYVYDVLLIEQYHNYSVPKWAKELWKELKYQSDQSFVFRTKTPLLKRLRAGLLAANMSGNLEAAARNMSHYKVFMYSTHDTEISAILDALGVFDGHAPPYCSSLVLELWKNGPGNFSVRGLALNAFDLEPRPFHFPGCGGEFCTLEDFLSLVKVYIPDDWRRDCGLRRSFFLSDGALALVIGQSAILAIVVFSCTAYCLLRRRKTPKNVVAYSPLPTEFTTTN
;
A
#
# COMPACT_ATOMS: atom_id res chain seq x y z
N MET A 1 25.29 9.62 16.16
CA MET A 1 24.94 10.67 15.17
C MET A 1 25.69 12.00 15.34
N LYS A 2 25.66 12.71 16.49
CA LYS A 2 26.27 14.07 16.63
C LYS A 2 27.76 14.22 16.23
N ARG A 3 28.52 13.12 16.23
CA ARG A 3 29.94 13.11 15.84
C ARG A 3 30.16 12.96 14.33
N LEU A 4 29.21 12.39 13.58
CA LEU A 4 29.37 12.06 12.16
C LEU A 4 29.60 13.29 11.28
N PRO A 5 28.83 14.40 11.39
CA PRO A 5 29.08 15.57 10.56
C PRO A 5 30.50 16.12 10.66
N LYS A 6 31.09 16.10 11.86
CA LYS A 6 32.47 16.55 12.09
C LYS A 6 33.51 15.59 11.49
N LYS A 7 33.18 14.31 11.34
CA LYS A 7 34.08 13.26 10.83
C LYS A 7 34.00 13.12 9.31
N THR A 8 32.80 13.23 8.75
CA THR A 8 32.52 13.05 7.31
C THR A 8 32.59 14.36 6.54
N GLY A 9 32.46 15.51 7.22
CA GLY A 9 32.28 16.81 6.56
C GLY A 9 30.93 16.97 5.86
N SER A 10 30.03 15.99 5.97
CA SER A 10 28.71 15.98 5.34
C SER A 10 27.63 16.42 6.32
N ILE A 11 26.52 16.92 5.80
CA ILE A 11 25.33 17.21 6.59
C ILE A 11 24.63 15.86 6.88
N ILE A 12 24.58 15.46 8.15
CA ILE A 12 23.89 14.24 8.61
C ILE A 12 22.75 14.68 9.52
N THR A 13 21.52 14.62 9.03
CA THR A 13 20.32 15.14 9.70
C THR A 13 19.51 14.05 10.40
N ASP A 14 19.50 12.85 9.84
CA ASP A 14 18.69 11.74 10.35
C ASP A 14 19.40 10.38 10.28
N TRP A 15 18.64 9.32 10.53
CA TRP A 15 19.15 7.96 10.52
C TRP A 15 19.47 7.44 9.12
N TYR A 16 18.82 7.98 8.08
CA TYR A 16 19.02 7.59 6.68
C TYR A 16 20.33 8.17 6.14
N ASP A 17 20.61 9.44 6.46
CA ASP A 17 21.91 10.04 6.16
C ASP A 17 23.05 9.27 6.86
N ALA A 18 22.81 8.83 8.10
CA ALA A 18 23.79 8.07 8.87
C ALA A 18 23.99 6.64 8.33
N GLU A 19 22.94 5.98 7.83
CA GLU A 19 22.99 4.70 7.10
C GLU A 19 23.92 4.82 5.89
N TYR A 20 23.75 5.88 5.09
CA TYR A 20 24.54 6.09 3.87
C TYR A 20 26.05 6.22 4.12
N VAL A 21 26.45 6.80 5.26
CA VAL A 21 27.87 6.86 5.66
C VAL A 21 28.44 5.45 5.84
N TYR A 22 27.68 4.53 6.46
CA TYR A 22 28.12 3.16 6.64
C TYR A 22 28.16 2.40 5.33
N ASP A 23 27.16 2.57 4.46
CA ASP A 23 27.08 1.90 3.16
C ASP A 23 28.31 2.20 2.29
N VAL A 24 28.69 3.48 2.16
CA VAL A 24 29.89 3.89 1.42
C VAL A 24 31.15 3.23 1.99
N LEU A 25 31.33 3.29 3.31
CA LEU A 25 32.49 2.70 3.99
C LEU A 25 32.54 1.17 3.83
N LEU A 26 31.38 0.50 3.84
CA LEU A 26 31.25 -0.93 3.63
C LEU A 26 31.67 -1.33 2.21
N ILE A 27 31.21 -0.57 1.20
CA ILE A 27 31.59 -0.78 -0.20
C ILE A 27 33.09 -0.57 -0.40
N GLU A 28 33.66 0.50 0.17
CA GLU A 28 35.11 0.74 0.15
C GLU A 28 35.87 -0.46 0.74
N GLN A 29 35.44 -0.97 1.90
CA GLN A 29 36.06 -2.12 2.53
C GLN A 29 35.93 -3.39 1.69
N TYR A 30 34.78 -3.66 1.06
CA TYR A 30 34.61 -4.83 0.18
C TYR A 30 35.55 -4.81 -1.02
N HIS A 31 35.90 -3.63 -1.51
CA HIS A 31 36.82 -3.45 -2.65
C HIS A 31 38.27 -3.19 -2.21
N ASN A 32 38.61 -3.50 -0.95
CA ASN A 32 39.95 -3.34 -0.37
C ASN A 32 40.50 -1.90 -0.39
N TYR A 33 39.63 -0.89 -0.44
CA TYR A 33 40.06 0.50 -0.26
C TYR A 33 40.33 0.82 1.20
N SER A 34 41.17 1.83 1.44
CA SER A 34 41.47 2.29 2.78
C SER A 34 40.32 3.14 3.36
N VAL A 35 39.63 2.62 4.36
CA VAL A 35 38.67 3.42 5.15
C VAL A 35 39.39 4.26 6.23
N PRO A 36 38.86 5.44 6.60
CA PRO A 36 39.46 6.30 7.63
C PRO A 36 39.61 5.60 8.99
N LYS A 37 40.66 5.95 9.76
CA LYS A 37 40.92 5.36 11.09
C LYS A 37 39.73 5.47 12.04
N TRP A 38 39.08 6.64 12.07
CA TRP A 38 37.91 6.87 12.92
C TRP A 38 36.72 5.96 12.54
N ALA A 39 36.59 5.59 11.27
CA ALA A 39 35.51 4.71 10.81
C ALA A 39 35.72 3.29 11.32
N LYS A 40 36.96 2.80 11.33
CA LYS A 40 37.32 1.49 11.92
C LYS A 40 37.00 1.44 13.42
N GLU A 41 37.32 2.50 14.15
CA GLU A 41 37.03 2.63 15.58
C GLU A 41 35.51 2.63 15.88
N LEU A 42 34.71 3.22 14.98
CA LEU A 42 33.25 3.32 15.12
C LEU A 42 32.47 2.25 14.33
N TRP A 43 33.15 1.24 13.78
CA TRP A 43 32.54 0.32 12.81
C TRP A 43 31.26 -0.35 13.32
N LYS A 44 31.28 -0.84 14.57
CA LYS A 44 30.12 -1.48 15.19
C LYS A 44 28.96 -0.51 15.39
N GLU A 45 29.23 0.75 15.74
CA GLU A 45 28.21 1.78 15.93
C GLU A 45 27.59 2.20 14.59
N LEU A 46 28.42 2.35 13.55
CA LEU A 46 27.98 2.64 12.19
C LEU A 46 27.11 1.51 11.64
N LYS A 47 27.56 0.25 11.78
CA LYS A 47 26.77 -0.92 11.41
C LYS A 47 25.45 -0.97 12.14
N TYR A 48 25.46 -0.85 13.47
CA TYR A 48 24.23 -0.86 14.27
C TYR A 48 23.25 0.23 13.80
N GLN A 49 23.76 1.45 13.56
CA GLN A 49 22.93 2.53 13.06
C GLN A 49 22.33 2.22 11.68
N SER A 50 23.12 1.62 10.79
CA SER A 50 22.63 1.13 9.50
C SER A 50 21.57 0.05 9.68
N ASP A 51 21.77 -0.93 10.55
CA ASP A 51 20.80 -1.99 10.81
C ASP A 51 19.47 -1.42 11.35
N GLN A 52 19.52 -0.44 12.26
CA GLN A 52 18.32 0.23 12.76
C GLN A 52 17.54 0.98 11.68
N SER A 53 18.21 1.47 10.62
CA SER A 53 17.55 2.12 9.49
C SER A 53 16.51 1.19 8.83
N PHE A 54 16.84 -0.09 8.66
CA PHE A 54 15.95 -1.10 8.09
C PHE A 54 14.78 -1.41 9.03
N VAL A 55 15.05 -1.52 10.34
CA VAL A 55 14.00 -1.71 11.36
C VAL A 55 13.01 -0.55 11.39
N PHE A 56 13.49 0.70 11.26
CA PHE A 56 12.60 1.87 11.30
C PHE A 56 11.67 1.96 10.09
N ARG A 57 12.08 1.47 8.92
CA ARG A 57 11.26 1.48 7.69
C ARG A 57 9.97 0.67 7.83
N THR A 58 9.94 -0.32 8.72
CA THR A 58 8.81 -1.25 8.91
C THR A 58 8.34 -1.37 10.37
N LYS A 59 8.73 -0.42 11.23
CA LYS A 59 8.53 -0.52 12.69
C LYS A 59 7.08 -0.67 13.14
N THR A 60 6.13 -0.12 12.38
CA THR A 60 4.69 -0.14 12.74
C THR A 60 3.90 -1.03 11.79
N PRO A 61 2.74 -1.57 12.22
CA PRO A 61 1.89 -2.37 11.33
C PRO A 61 1.48 -1.61 10.06
N LEU A 62 1.26 -0.29 10.15
CA LEU A 62 0.98 0.54 8.98
C LEU A 62 2.17 0.60 8.04
N LEU A 63 3.40 0.78 8.55
CA LEU A 63 4.60 0.80 7.72
C LEU A 63 4.87 -0.54 7.06
N LYS A 64 4.70 -1.67 7.76
CA LYS A 64 4.78 -3.02 7.16
C LYS A 64 3.79 -3.17 6.01
N ARG A 65 2.52 -2.82 6.26
CA ARG A 65 1.46 -2.85 5.26
C ARG A 65 1.80 -1.98 4.05
N LEU A 66 2.32 -0.77 4.29
CA LEU A 66 2.71 0.22 3.27
C LEU A 66 4.08 -0.01 2.62
N ARG A 67 4.80 -1.08 2.96
CA ARG A 67 6.09 -1.41 2.33
C ARG A 67 5.99 -2.77 1.66
N ALA A 68 5.74 -3.80 2.45
CA ALA A 68 5.72 -5.18 1.99
C ALA A 68 4.34 -5.64 1.46
N GLY A 69 3.26 -4.94 1.80
CA GLY A 69 1.90 -5.46 1.63
C GLY A 69 1.52 -5.81 0.19
N LEU A 70 1.94 -5.01 -0.79
CA LEU A 70 1.67 -5.28 -2.20
C LEU A 70 2.46 -6.49 -2.73
N LEU A 71 3.73 -6.61 -2.34
CA LEU A 71 4.56 -7.77 -2.71
C LEU A 71 4.04 -9.04 -2.03
N ALA A 72 3.69 -8.97 -0.74
CA ALA A 72 3.08 -10.05 0.01
C ALA A 72 1.77 -10.53 -0.65
N ALA A 73 0.91 -9.61 -1.09
CA ALA A 73 -0.32 -9.93 -1.80
C ALA A 73 -0.05 -10.67 -3.13
N ASN A 74 0.94 -10.20 -3.90
CA ASN A 74 1.31 -10.84 -5.15
C ASN A 74 1.89 -12.25 -4.93
N MET A 75 2.86 -12.39 -4.01
CA MET A 75 3.47 -13.68 -3.69
C MET A 75 2.45 -14.69 -3.18
N SER A 76 1.62 -14.30 -2.20
CA SER A 76 0.58 -15.17 -1.64
C SER A 76 -0.52 -15.52 -2.66
N GLY A 77 -0.92 -14.57 -3.49
CA GLY A 77 -1.86 -14.81 -4.59
C GLY A 77 -1.32 -15.81 -5.62
N ASN A 78 -0.03 -15.75 -5.95
CA ASN A 78 0.59 -16.72 -6.85
C ASN A 78 0.63 -18.13 -6.24
N LEU A 79 0.93 -18.26 -4.94
CA LEU A 79 0.88 -19.54 -4.23
C LEU A 79 -0.54 -20.11 -4.22
N GLU A 80 -1.55 -19.28 -3.94
CA GLU A 80 -2.96 -19.70 -3.95
C GLU A 80 -3.42 -20.11 -5.36
N ALA A 81 -3.07 -19.35 -6.39
CA ALA A 81 -3.37 -19.67 -7.78
C ALA A 81 -2.70 -20.98 -8.22
N ALA A 82 -1.45 -21.23 -7.83
CA ALA A 82 -0.76 -22.48 -8.10
C ALA A 82 -1.43 -23.67 -7.39
N ALA A 83 -1.84 -23.51 -6.12
CA ALA A 83 -2.55 -24.55 -5.37
C ALA A 83 -3.91 -24.92 -6.01
N ARG A 84 -4.59 -23.94 -6.62
CA ARG A 84 -5.85 -24.14 -7.37
C ARG A 84 -5.66 -24.60 -8.81
N ASN A 85 -4.41 -24.86 -9.23
CA ASN A 85 -4.07 -25.21 -10.61
C ASN A 85 -4.51 -24.14 -11.64
N MET A 86 -4.51 -22.87 -11.22
CA MET A 86 -4.85 -21.69 -12.04
C MET A 86 -3.60 -20.93 -12.54
N SER A 87 -2.41 -21.27 -12.05
CA SER A 87 -1.14 -20.72 -12.54
C SER A 87 -0.49 -21.66 -13.56
N HIS A 88 -0.03 -21.10 -14.67
CA HIS A 88 0.80 -21.82 -15.66
C HIS A 88 2.29 -21.73 -15.35
N TYR A 89 2.70 -20.88 -14.40
CA TYR A 89 4.09 -20.65 -14.05
C TYR A 89 4.49 -21.49 -12.83
N LYS A 90 5.71 -22.05 -12.89
CA LYS A 90 6.31 -22.81 -11.80
C LYS A 90 7.21 -21.97 -10.88
N VAL A 91 7.73 -20.85 -11.39
CA VAL A 91 8.66 -19.97 -10.67
C VAL A 91 8.29 -18.52 -10.97
N PHE A 92 8.25 -17.70 -9.93
CA PHE A 92 8.13 -16.25 -10.02
C PHE A 92 9.39 -15.64 -9.38
N MET A 93 10.10 -14.78 -10.11
CA MET A 93 11.33 -14.15 -9.64
C MET A 93 11.16 -12.64 -9.55
N TYR A 94 11.51 -12.07 -8.42
CA TYR A 94 11.43 -10.63 -8.14
C TYR A 94 12.83 -10.12 -7.84
N SER A 95 13.37 -9.28 -8.72
CA SER A 95 14.61 -8.55 -8.44
C SER A 95 14.25 -7.24 -7.74
N THR A 96 14.82 -7.01 -6.56
CA THR A 96 14.49 -5.88 -5.69
C THR A 96 15.71 -5.47 -4.85
N HIS A 97 15.49 -4.56 -3.90
CA HIS A 97 16.50 -4.03 -2.99
C HIS A 97 16.42 -4.68 -1.61
N ASP A 98 17.53 -4.63 -0.88
CA ASP A 98 17.66 -4.99 0.54
C ASP A 98 16.52 -4.43 1.41
N THR A 99 16.11 -3.19 1.18
CA THR A 99 15.01 -2.54 1.90
C THR A 99 13.66 -3.24 1.71
N GLU A 100 13.42 -3.83 0.53
CA GLU A 100 12.22 -4.61 0.27
C GLU A 100 12.34 -6.03 0.86
N ILE A 101 13.52 -6.65 0.77
CA ILE A 101 13.80 -7.95 1.41
C ILE A 101 13.60 -7.85 2.92
N SER A 102 14.15 -6.84 3.58
CA SER A 102 13.93 -6.63 5.02
C SER A 102 12.44 -6.39 5.32
N ALA A 103 11.75 -5.64 4.47
CA ALA A 103 10.35 -5.32 4.69
C ALA A 103 9.45 -6.56 4.62
N ILE A 104 9.65 -7.42 3.61
CA ILE A 104 8.88 -8.66 3.48
C ILE A 104 9.24 -9.66 4.58
N LEU A 105 10.51 -9.78 4.97
CA LEU A 105 10.92 -10.63 6.11
C LEU A 105 10.28 -10.13 7.42
N ASP A 106 10.17 -8.83 7.63
CA ASP A 106 9.57 -8.26 8.84
C ASP A 106 8.04 -8.37 8.84
N ALA A 107 7.40 -8.30 7.67
CA ALA A 107 5.98 -8.62 7.51
C ALA A 107 5.69 -10.12 7.74
N LEU A 108 6.62 -11.00 7.37
CA LEU A 108 6.57 -12.44 7.68
C LEU A 108 6.97 -12.76 9.13
N GLY A 109 7.45 -11.77 9.88
CA GLY A 109 7.84 -11.91 11.29
C GLY A 109 9.15 -12.69 11.51
N VAL A 110 10.01 -12.74 10.49
CA VAL A 110 11.28 -13.49 10.50
C VAL A 110 12.52 -12.62 10.23
N PHE A 111 12.35 -11.30 10.19
CA PHE A 111 13.46 -10.37 10.07
C PHE A 111 14.34 -10.38 11.32
N ASP A 112 15.64 -10.51 11.13
CA ASP A 112 16.63 -10.60 12.21
C ASP A 112 17.13 -9.23 12.70
N GLY A 113 16.68 -8.15 12.05
CA GLY A 113 17.05 -6.79 12.41
C GLY A 113 18.34 -6.28 11.78
N HIS A 114 18.99 -7.06 10.89
CA HIS A 114 20.21 -6.65 10.21
C HIS A 114 19.93 -6.23 8.76
N ALA A 115 20.72 -5.29 8.24
CA ALA A 115 20.69 -4.96 6.83
C ALA A 115 20.94 -6.22 5.98
N PRO A 116 20.04 -6.59 5.05
CA PRO A 116 20.24 -7.77 4.21
C PRO A 116 21.53 -7.61 3.36
N PRO A 117 22.46 -8.58 3.41
CA PRO A 117 23.67 -8.53 2.60
C PRO A 117 23.40 -8.65 1.09
N TYR A 118 24.45 -8.43 0.28
CA TYR A 118 24.39 -8.65 -1.16
C TYR A 118 23.90 -10.06 -1.51
N CYS A 119 23.07 -10.12 -2.56
CA CYS A 119 22.39 -11.33 -3.04
C CYS A 119 21.51 -12.03 -1.97
N SER A 120 21.12 -11.33 -0.91
CA SER A 120 20.07 -11.82 -0.01
C SER A 120 18.81 -12.15 -0.79
N SER A 121 18.34 -13.39 -0.65
CA SER A 121 17.15 -13.88 -1.34
C SER A 121 16.21 -14.56 -0.34
N LEU A 122 14.93 -14.23 -0.47
CA LEU A 122 13.81 -14.96 0.16
C LEU A 122 13.20 -15.88 -0.89
N VAL A 123 13.06 -17.16 -0.57
CA VAL A 123 12.38 -18.15 -1.40
C VAL A 123 11.18 -18.69 -0.63
N LEU A 124 10.02 -18.70 -1.29
CA LEU A 124 8.81 -19.37 -0.81
C LEU A 124 8.49 -20.54 -1.74
N GLU A 125 8.48 -21.75 -1.19
CA GLU A 125 8.16 -22.97 -1.91
C GLU A 125 6.75 -23.43 -1.57
N LEU A 126 5.94 -23.74 -2.59
CA LEU A 126 4.65 -24.40 -2.41
C LEU A 126 4.82 -25.92 -2.54
N TRP A 127 4.47 -26.64 -1.49
CA TRP A 127 4.54 -28.09 -1.40
C TRP A 127 3.14 -28.71 -1.43
N LYS A 128 2.98 -29.83 -2.15
CA LYS A 128 1.74 -30.59 -2.19
C LYS A 128 1.88 -31.83 -1.31
N ASN A 129 1.18 -31.85 -0.17
CA ASN A 129 1.26 -32.92 0.83
C ASN A 129 0.21 -34.02 0.61
N GLY A 130 -0.71 -33.80 -0.33
CA GLY A 130 -1.77 -34.74 -0.67
C GLY A 130 -2.81 -34.09 -1.60
N PRO A 131 -3.91 -34.79 -1.93
CA PRO A 131 -5.01 -34.20 -2.69
C PRO A 131 -5.59 -32.99 -1.95
N GLY A 132 -5.47 -31.80 -2.54
CA GLY A 132 -5.98 -30.54 -1.96
C GLY A 132 -5.23 -30.01 -0.74
N ASN A 133 -4.17 -30.68 -0.28
CA ASN A 133 -3.39 -30.27 0.89
C ASN A 133 -2.05 -29.67 0.45
N PHE A 134 -1.80 -28.42 0.83
CA PHE A 134 -0.61 -27.67 0.49
C PHE A 134 0.04 -27.01 1.71
N SER A 135 1.37 -26.90 1.67
CA SER A 135 2.16 -26.16 2.64
C SER A 135 3.12 -25.19 1.96
N VAL A 136 3.56 -24.18 2.70
CA VAL A 136 4.56 -23.19 2.30
C VAL A 136 5.80 -23.39 3.15
N ARG A 137 6.96 -23.45 2.51
CA ARG A 137 8.27 -23.48 3.15
C ARG A 137 9.04 -22.21 2.80
N GLY A 138 9.61 -21.54 3.80
CA GLY A 138 10.41 -20.33 3.62
C GLY A 138 11.89 -20.63 3.74
N LEU A 139 12.69 -20.15 2.79
CA LEU A 139 14.15 -20.24 2.79
C LEU A 139 14.78 -18.85 2.66
N ALA A 140 15.88 -18.64 3.35
CA ALA A 140 16.74 -17.47 3.19
C ALA A 140 18.15 -17.89 2.78
N LEU A 141 18.78 -17.13 1.88
CA LEU A 141 20.17 -17.33 1.45
C LEU A 141 20.82 -15.97 1.16
N ASN A 142 22.15 -15.93 1.09
CA ASN A 142 22.91 -14.74 0.74
C ASN A 142 24.19 -15.09 -0.04
N ALA A 143 24.94 -14.09 -0.52
CA ALA A 143 26.17 -14.29 -1.29
C ALA A 143 27.32 -14.96 -0.52
N PHE A 144 27.31 -14.94 0.82
CA PHE A 144 28.46 -15.40 1.62
C PHE A 144 28.43 -16.90 1.91
N ASP A 145 27.25 -17.45 2.19
CA ASP A 145 27.08 -18.88 2.47
C ASP A 145 26.55 -19.66 1.25
N LEU A 146 25.73 -19.04 0.39
CA LEU A 146 25.03 -19.67 -0.74
C LEU A 146 24.20 -20.92 -0.36
N GLU A 147 24.01 -21.17 0.94
CA GLU A 147 23.27 -22.30 1.47
C GLU A 147 21.84 -21.85 1.82
N PRO A 148 20.80 -22.44 1.21
CA PRO A 148 19.42 -22.14 1.58
C PRO A 148 19.12 -22.61 3.01
N ARG A 149 18.82 -21.67 3.89
CA ARG A 149 18.47 -21.95 5.29
C ARG A 149 16.97 -21.82 5.50
N PRO A 150 16.29 -22.86 5.99
CA PRO A 150 14.88 -22.75 6.32
C PRO A 150 14.68 -21.87 7.55
N PHE A 151 13.56 -21.16 7.57
CA PHE A 151 13.09 -20.43 8.73
C PHE A 151 11.64 -20.79 9.05
N HIS A 152 11.23 -20.50 10.29
CA HIS A 152 9.91 -20.85 10.80
C HIS A 152 9.01 -19.62 10.78
N PHE A 153 7.86 -19.73 10.12
CA PHE A 153 6.83 -18.70 10.17
C PHE A 153 6.19 -18.65 11.57
N PRO A 154 5.98 -17.47 12.15
CA PRO A 154 5.27 -17.34 13.43
C PRO A 154 3.87 -17.97 13.37
N GLY A 155 3.52 -18.74 14.40
CA GLY A 155 2.23 -19.41 14.49
C GLY A 155 2.13 -20.74 13.75
N CYS A 156 3.14 -21.13 12.97
CA CYS A 156 3.18 -22.45 12.32
C CYS A 156 3.96 -23.46 13.19
N GLY A 157 3.51 -24.72 13.22
CA GLY A 157 4.07 -25.77 14.10
C GLY A 157 5.38 -26.40 13.65
N GLY A 158 5.98 -25.94 12.54
CA GLY A 158 7.20 -26.51 11.97
C GLY A 158 7.64 -25.78 10.71
N GLU A 159 8.60 -26.37 10.00
CA GLU A 159 9.21 -25.81 8.79
C GLU A 159 8.23 -25.67 7.61
N PHE A 160 7.24 -26.56 7.53
CA PHE A 160 6.18 -26.53 6.53
C PHE A 160 4.92 -25.95 7.15
N CYS A 161 4.62 -24.69 6.85
CA CYS A 161 3.39 -24.04 7.30
C CYS A 161 2.23 -24.40 6.38
N THR A 162 1.01 -24.63 6.89
CA THR A 162 -0.13 -24.88 5.98
C THR A 162 -0.36 -23.66 5.10
N LEU A 163 -0.87 -23.87 3.87
CA LEU A 163 -1.17 -22.75 2.98
C LEU A 163 -2.18 -21.78 3.63
N GLU A 164 -3.19 -22.29 4.34
CA GLU A 164 -4.19 -21.48 5.04
C GLU A 164 -3.59 -20.60 6.16
N ASP A 165 -2.71 -21.18 6.99
CA ASP A 165 -2.04 -20.44 8.07
C ASP A 165 -1.09 -19.38 7.50
N PHE A 166 -0.35 -19.72 6.44
CA PHE A 166 0.51 -18.77 5.75
C PHE A 166 -0.29 -17.60 5.15
N LEU A 167 -1.41 -17.89 4.47
CA LEU A 167 -2.28 -16.85 3.91
C LEU A 167 -2.86 -15.96 5.02
N SER A 168 -3.21 -16.54 6.17
CA SER A 168 -3.72 -15.80 7.33
C SER A 168 -2.64 -14.89 7.95
N LEU A 169 -1.40 -15.37 8.05
CA LEU A 169 -0.25 -14.58 8.52
C LEU A 169 -0.05 -13.32 7.67
N VAL A 170 0.02 -13.47 6.34
CA VAL A 170 0.32 -12.34 5.44
C VAL A 170 -0.85 -11.39 5.26
N LYS A 171 -2.10 -11.89 5.34
CA LYS A 171 -3.32 -11.10 5.14
C LYS A 171 -3.39 -9.86 6.03
N VAL A 172 -2.84 -9.93 7.25
CA VAL A 172 -2.81 -8.80 8.20
C VAL A 172 -2.10 -7.57 7.60
N TYR A 173 -1.12 -7.78 6.74
CA TYR A 173 -0.31 -6.73 6.13
C TYR A 173 -0.68 -6.44 4.67
N ILE A 174 -1.73 -7.06 4.13
CA ILE A 174 -2.16 -6.82 2.75
C ILE A 174 -3.16 -5.65 2.67
N PRO A 175 -2.92 -4.71 1.74
CA PRO A 175 -3.83 -3.72 1.20
C PRO A 175 -5.29 -4.05 0.97
N ASP A 176 -6.28 -3.43 1.64
CA ASP A 176 -7.62 -3.38 1.02
C ASP A 176 -7.66 -2.30 -0.07
N ASP A 177 -7.19 -1.10 0.25
CA ASP A 177 -7.06 0.03 -0.69
C ASP A 177 -5.74 0.76 -0.41
N TRP A 178 -4.66 0.29 -1.02
CA TRP A 178 -3.32 0.84 -0.85
C TRP A 178 -3.26 2.36 -1.04
N ARG A 179 -3.98 2.89 -2.05
CA ARG A 179 -3.97 4.33 -2.34
C ARG A 179 -4.56 5.12 -1.18
N ARG A 180 -5.66 4.62 -0.60
CA ARG A 180 -6.27 5.21 0.59
C ARG A 180 -5.35 5.13 1.80
N ASP A 181 -4.70 3.98 2.02
CA ASP A 181 -3.77 3.79 3.13
C ASP A 181 -2.54 4.72 3.01
N CYS A 182 -2.11 5.03 1.78
CA CYS A 182 -1.08 6.04 1.49
C CYS A 182 -1.56 7.49 1.66
N GLY A 183 -2.82 7.73 2.02
CA GLY A 183 -3.41 9.07 2.12
C GLY A 183 -3.63 9.76 0.76
N LEU A 184 -3.56 9.01 -0.34
CA LEU A 184 -3.85 9.54 -1.67
C LEU A 184 -5.37 9.68 -1.81
N ARG A 185 -5.85 10.91 -1.92
CA ARG A 185 -7.26 11.17 -2.22
C ARG A 185 -7.60 10.55 -3.58
N ARG A 186 -8.71 9.83 -3.66
CA ARG A 186 -9.34 9.55 -4.96
C ARG A 186 -9.76 10.91 -5.51
N SER A 187 -9.04 11.41 -6.50
CA SER A 187 -9.61 12.39 -7.43
C SER A 187 -10.93 11.80 -7.92
N PHE A 188 -12.04 12.50 -7.70
CA PHE A 188 -13.35 12.12 -8.21
C PHE A 188 -13.30 12.21 -9.74
N PHE A 189 -12.72 11.19 -10.38
CA PHE A 189 -12.87 10.98 -11.80
C PHE A 189 -14.15 10.18 -11.97
N LEU A 190 -15.24 10.87 -12.33
CA LEU A 190 -16.37 10.20 -12.98
C LEU A 190 -15.78 9.47 -14.20
N SER A 191 -16.07 8.18 -14.36
CA SER A 191 -15.76 7.53 -15.63
C SER A 191 -16.47 8.27 -16.75
N ASP A 192 -15.94 8.24 -17.98
CA ASP A 192 -16.56 8.94 -19.11
C ASP A 192 -18.04 8.57 -19.28
N GLY A 193 -18.41 7.32 -18.97
CA GLY A 193 -19.80 6.87 -18.93
C GLY A 193 -20.63 7.50 -17.81
N ALA A 194 -20.08 7.63 -16.60
CA ALA A 194 -20.76 8.30 -15.50
C ALA A 194 -20.91 9.82 -15.75
N LEU A 195 -19.91 10.45 -16.36
CA LEU A 195 -19.97 11.85 -16.76
C LEU A 195 -21.03 12.07 -17.87
N ALA A 196 -21.07 11.20 -18.88
CA ALA A 196 -22.08 11.23 -19.94
C ALA A 196 -23.51 11.05 -19.38
N LEU A 197 -23.70 10.18 -18.38
CA LEU A 197 -24.98 10.02 -17.70
C LEU A 197 -25.40 11.27 -16.93
N VAL A 198 -24.47 11.89 -16.18
CA VAL A 198 -24.76 13.12 -15.43
C VAL A 198 -25.11 14.28 -16.37
N ILE A 199 -24.36 14.44 -17.46
CA ILE A 199 -24.64 15.46 -18.49
C ILE A 199 -25.98 15.17 -19.17
N GLY A 200 -26.25 13.92 -19.53
CA GLY A 200 -27.49 13.51 -20.17
C GLY A 200 -28.72 13.76 -19.29
N GLN A 201 -28.67 13.37 -18.01
CA GLN A 201 -29.75 13.62 -17.06
C GLN A 201 -29.98 15.11 -16.85
N SER A 202 -28.91 15.91 -16.78
CA SER A 202 -28.99 17.36 -16.63
C SER A 202 -29.61 18.03 -17.85
N ALA A 203 -29.26 17.58 -19.06
CA ALA A 203 -29.82 18.10 -20.31
C ALA A 203 -31.32 17.80 -20.44
N ILE A 204 -31.74 16.57 -20.10
CA ILE A 204 -33.16 16.18 -20.11
C ILE A 204 -33.96 17.05 -19.11
N LEU A 205 -33.44 17.24 -17.90
CA LEU A 205 -34.08 18.08 -16.88
C LEU A 205 -34.24 19.53 -17.40
N ALA A 206 -33.22 20.08 -18.04
CA ALA A 206 -33.27 21.42 -18.62
C ALA A 206 -34.34 21.54 -19.73
N ILE A 207 -34.45 20.53 -20.60
CA ILE A 207 -35.47 20.49 -21.66
C ILE A 207 -36.88 20.44 -21.06
N VAL A 208 -37.09 19.63 -20.01
CA VAL A 208 -38.39 19.54 -19.33
C VAL A 208 -38.76 20.87 -18.69
N VAL A 209 -37.82 21.50 -17.99
CA VAL A 209 -38.05 22.83 -17.36
C VAL A 209 -38.34 23.89 -18.43
N PHE A 210 -37.59 23.91 -19.53
CA PHE A 210 -37.82 24.86 -20.63
C PHE A 210 -39.19 24.64 -21.29
N SER A 211 -39.56 23.38 -21.52
CA SER A 211 -40.86 23.03 -22.11
C SER A 211 -42.02 23.41 -21.19
N CYS A 212 -41.91 23.13 -19.88
CA CYS A 212 -42.90 23.52 -18.89
C CYS A 212 -43.04 25.05 -18.76
N THR A 213 -41.92 25.77 -18.74
CA THR A 213 -41.93 27.25 -18.68
C THR A 213 -42.51 27.85 -19.95
N ALA A 214 -42.11 27.37 -21.13
CA ALA A 214 -42.69 27.78 -22.40
C ALA A 214 -44.20 27.49 -22.46
N TYR A 215 -44.64 26.31 -22.02
CA TYR A 215 -46.05 25.95 -21.93
C TYR A 215 -46.82 26.89 -20.99
N CYS A 216 -46.29 27.18 -19.80
CA CYS A 216 -46.88 28.13 -18.86
C CYS A 216 -46.98 29.54 -19.45
N LEU A 217 -45.96 30.01 -20.17
CA LEU A 217 -45.96 31.32 -20.83
C LEU A 217 -46.97 31.38 -21.98
N LEU A 218 -47.05 30.33 -22.81
CA LEU A 218 -48.02 30.22 -23.89
C LEU A 218 -49.46 30.15 -23.36
N ARG A 219 -49.69 29.42 -22.26
CA ARG A 219 -51.00 29.34 -21.59
C ARG A 219 -51.41 30.69 -20.99
N ARG A 220 -50.47 31.43 -20.38
CA ARG A 220 -50.68 32.83 -19.92
C ARG A 220 -51.01 33.78 -21.06
N ARG A 221 -50.44 33.58 -22.26
CA ARG A 221 -50.76 34.38 -23.45
C ARG A 221 -52.12 34.03 -24.08
N LYS A 222 -52.55 32.77 -24.01
CA LYS A 222 -53.87 32.30 -24.47
C LYS A 222 -55.01 32.61 -23.51
N THR A 223 -54.71 32.99 -22.27
CA THR A 223 -55.74 33.51 -21.37
C THR A 223 -56.10 34.91 -21.86
N PRO A 224 -57.36 35.18 -22.27
CA PRO A 224 -57.74 36.51 -22.71
C PRO A 224 -57.48 37.52 -21.59
N LYS A 225 -56.77 38.61 -21.90
CA LYS A 225 -56.75 39.78 -21.02
C LYS A 225 -58.17 40.35 -21.00
N ASN A 226 -58.66 40.66 -19.80
CA ASN A 226 -60.01 41.14 -19.40
C ASN A 226 -60.87 39.95 -18.92
N VAL A 227 -61.26 39.85 -17.65
CA VAL A 227 -61.93 40.87 -16.83
C VAL A 227 -61.48 40.78 -15.36
N VAL A 228 -61.20 41.93 -14.75
CA VAL A 228 -61.03 42.08 -13.30
C VAL A 228 -62.35 41.72 -12.61
N ALA A 229 -62.36 40.67 -11.79
CA ALA A 229 -63.48 40.38 -10.89
C ALA A 229 -63.11 40.92 -9.50
N TYR A 230 -63.67 42.08 -9.16
CA TYR A 230 -63.68 42.61 -7.80
C TYR A 230 -64.73 41.82 -7.00
N SER A 231 -64.29 41.11 -5.97
CA SER A 231 -65.18 40.57 -4.93
C SER A 231 -64.95 41.34 -3.64
N PRO A 232 -65.96 42.03 -3.08
CA PRO A 232 -65.83 42.67 -1.78
C PRO A 232 -65.62 41.60 -0.68
N LEU A 233 -64.84 41.97 0.34
CA LEU A 233 -64.59 41.15 1.52
C LEU A 233 -65.91 40.87 2.26
N PRO A 234 -66.24 39.60 2.58
CA PRO A 234 -67.29 39.31 3.56
C PRO A 234 -66.83 39.77 4.94
N THR A 235 -67.25 40.96 5.35
CA THR A 235 -67.29 41.34 6.75
C THR A 235 -68.48 40.63 7.39
N GLU A 236 -68.25 39.47 8.00
CA GLU A 236 -69.17 38.91 8.98
C GLU A 236 -68.67 39.24 10.40
N PHE A 237 -68.85 40.50 10.76
CA PHE A 237 -69.16 40.86 12.14
C PHE A 237 -70.50 41.60 12.10
N THR A 238 -71.56 40.95 12.55
CA THR A 238 -72.59 41.44 13.50
C THR A 238 -73.77 40.46 13.47
N THR A 239 -73.79 39.48 14.38
CA THR A 239 -74.38 39.50 15.74
C THR A 239 -75.91 39.30 15.76
N THR A 240 -76.31 38.15 16.31
CA THR A 240 -77.36 37.98 17.33
C THR A 240 -78.46 39.04 17.39
N ASN A 241 -79.66 38.67 16.92
CA ASN A 241 -80.81 38.29 17.76
C ASN A 241 -81.99 37.88 16.88
#